data_AF-A0A417EHA0-F1
#
_entry.id   AF-A0A417EHA0-F1
#
_cell.length_a   1.000
_cell.length_b   1.000
_cell.length_c   1.000
_cell.angle_alpha   90.00
_cell.angle_beta   90.00
_cell.angle_gamma   90.00
#
_symmetry.space_group_name_H-M   'P 1'
#
loop_
_entity.id
_entity.type
_entity.pdbx_description
1 polymer ?
#
loop_
_entity_poly.entity_id
_entity_poly.type
_entity_poly.pdbx_seq_one_letter_code
_entity_poly.pdbx_strand_id
1 'polypeptide(L)' 'MAAAIYEYQADCDGEWGKISFDFESSTAEIIHLADWDTIKTNRFANKAVAYLLNCENEKLPKDTMVAFEP' A
#
# COMPACT_ATOMS: atom_id res chain seq x y z
N MET A 1 -12.49 2.65 -15.84
CA MET A 1 -12.20 2.25 -14.44
C MET A 1 -11.05 1.28 -14.45
N ALA A 2 -9.83 1.81 -14.49
CA ALA A 2 -8.62 1.04 -14.24
C ALA A 2 -8.21 1.27 -12.79
N ALA A 3 -8.62 0.34 -11.91
CA ALA A 3 -8.17 0.30 -10.52
C ALA A 3 -7.34 -0.97 -10.32
N ALA A 4 -6.18 -0.85 -9.68
CA ALA A 4 -5.36 -1.97 -9.26
C ALA A 4 -5.47 -2.16 -7.74
N ILE A 5 -5.48 -3.43 -7.32
CA ILE A 5 -5.39 -3.79 -5.91
C ILE A 5 -3.92 -4.10 -5.61
N TYR A 6 -3.32 -3.31 -4.74
CA TYR A 6 -1.99 -3.53 -4.19
C TYR A 6 -2.12 -4.19 -2.84
N GLU A 7 -1.40 -5.28 -2.64
CA GLU A 7 -1.31 -5.95 -1.35
C GLU A 7 0.01 -5.56 -0.71
N TYR A 8 -0.03 -5.26 0.59
CA TYR A 8 1.16 -4.88 1.35
C TYR A 8 1.23 -5.71 2.63
N GLN A 9 2.43 -6.12 3.00
CA GLN A 9 2.68 -6.90 4.20
C GLN A 9 3.49 -6.07 5.19
N ALA A 10 2.99 -5.94 6.42
CA ALA A 10 3.65 -5.18 7.48
C ALA A 10 4.54 -6.06 8.37
N ASP A 11 4.21 -7.35 8.48
CA ASP A 11 4.93 -8.36 9.22
C ASP A 11 4.96 -9.66 8.40
N CYS A 12 6.12 -10.33 8.32
CA CYS A 12 6.33 -11.47 7.41
C CYS A 12 5.42 -12.69 7.66
N ASP A 13 4.70 -12.74 8.78
CA ASP A 13 3.86 -13.86 9.21
C ASP A 13 2.36 -13.51 9.32
N GLY A 14 1.98 -12.25 9.12
CA GLY A 14 0.61 -11.76 9.34
C GLY A 14 -0.23 -11.63 8.08
N GLU A 15 -1.50 -11.24 8.27
CA GLU A 15 -2.42 -10.97 7.16
C GLU A 15 -1.95 -9.76 6.34
N TRP A 16 -2.09 -9.88 5.01
CA TRP A 16 -1.74 -8.82 4.08
C TRP A 16 -2.82 -7.76 4.06
N GLY A 17 -2.41 -6.49 4.14
CA GLY A 17 -3.27 -5.35 3.89
C GLY A 17 -3.51 -5.16 2.39
N LYS A 18 -4.58 -4.45 2.05
CA LYS A 18 -5.02 -4.21 0.67
C LYS A 18 -5.30 -2.73 0.45
N ILE A 19 -4.80 -2.21 -0.64
CA ILE A 19 -4.95 -0.82 -1.07
C ILE A 19 -5.47 -0.83 -2.49
N SER A 20 -6.57 -0.12 -2.75
CA SER A 20 -7.06 0.13 -4.09
C SER A 20 -6.42 1.40 -4.62
N PHE A 21 -5.84 1.34 -5.81
CA PHE A 21 -5.28 2.48 -6.50
C PHE A 21 -5.99 2.69 -7.82
N ASP A 22 -6.58 3.87 -7.98
CA ASP A 22 -7.28 4.29 -9.20
C ASP A 22 -6.33 5.11 -10.06
N PHE A 23 -5.98 4.60 -11.25
CA PHE A 23 -5.05 5.28 -12.15
C PHE A 23 -5.68 6.51 -12.82
N GLU A 24 -7.00 6.52 -13.00
CA GLU A 24 -7.72 7.63 -13.65
C GLU A 24 -7.77 8.88 -12.76
N SER A 25 -8.07 8.68 -11.49
CA SER A 25 -8.18 9.74 -10.48
C SER A 25 -6.86 9.96 -9.74
N SER A 26 -5.88 9.05 -9.92
CA SER A 26 -4.62 9.01 -9.17
C SER A 26 -4.86 9.05 -7.65
N THR A 27 -5.80 8.23 -7.18
CA THR A 27 -6.21 8.15 -5.78
C THR A 27 -5.90 6.76 -5.24
N ALA A 28 -5.38 6.67 -4.02
CA ALA A 28 -5.20 5.40 -3.31
C ALA A 28 -6.05 5.35 -2.05
N GLU A 29 -6.76 4.24 -1.85
CA GLU A 29 -7.66 4.01 -0.73
C GLU A 29 -7.30 2.70 -0.03
N ILE A 30 -7.27 2.71 1.30
CA ILE A 30 -7.00 1.52 2.10
C ILE A 30 -8.30 0.72 2.22
N ILE A 31 -8.32 -0.47 1.63
CA ILE A 31 -9.47 -1.38 1.66
C ILE A 31 -9.39 -2.31 2.86
N HIS A 32 -8.17 -2.74 3.19
CA HIS A 32 -7.91 -3.64 4.31
C HIS A 32 -6.56 -3.32 4.95
N LEU A 33 -6.50 -3.38 6.27
CA LEU A 33 -5.28 -3.16 7.04
C LEU A 33 -4.64 -4.50 7.36
N ALA A 34 -3.32 -4.59 7.21
CA ALA A 34 -2.56 -5.74 7.72
C ALA A 34 -2.73 -5.85 9.24
N ASP A 35 -2.67 -7.06 9.79
CA ASP A 35 -2.88 -7.33 11.22
C ASP A 35 -2.00 -6.43 12.10
N TRP A 36 -0.70 -6.33 11.75
CA TRP A 36 0.25 -5.46 12.44
C TRP A 36 -0.10 -3.96 12.39
N ASP A 37 -0.71 -3.51 11.29
CA ASP A 37 -1.18 -2.13 11.16
C ASP A 37 -2.40 -1.86 12.02
N THR A 38 -3.25 -2.85 12.27
CA THR A 38 -4.39 -2.69 13.22
C THR A 38 -3.91 -2.53 14.66
N ILE A 39 -2.74 -3.09 14.98
CA ILE A 39 -2.07 -2.99 16.29
C ILE A 39 -1.24 -1.69 16.38
N LYS A 40 -0.73 -1.19 15.25
CA LYS A 40 0.06 0.04 15.14
C LYS A 40 -0.78 1.18 14.55
N THR A 41 -0.19 2.34 14.31
CA THR A 41 -0.92 3.54 13.85
C THR A 41 -1.16 3.56 12.33
N ASN A 42 -1.54 2.44 11.69
CA ASN A 42 -1.69 2.32 10.22
C ASN A 42 -0.48 2.87 9.42
N ARG A 43 0.73 2.81 10.01
CA ARG A 43 1.93 3.47 9.48
C ARG A 43 2.34 2.85 8.15
N PHE A 44 2.16 1.54 7.99
CA PHE A 44 2.57 0.84 6.77
C PHE A 44 1.58 1.13 5.64
N ALA A 45 0.28 1.03 5.91
CA ALA A 45 -0.79 1.38 4.98
C ALA A 45 -0.63 2.81 4.42
N ASN A 46 -0.44 3.78 5.31
CA ASN A 46 -0.28 5.18 4.91
C ASN A 46 1.00 5.40 4.08
N LYS A 47 2.08 4.68 4.40
CA LYS A 47 3.32 4.76 3.62
C LYS A 47 3.14 4.16 2.22
N ALA A 48 2.47 3.02 2.12
CA ALA A 48 2.16 2.39 0.84
C ALA A 48 1.24 3.27 -0.02
N VAL A 49 0.19 3.85 0.57
CA VAL A 49 -0.66 4.86 -0.09
C VAL A 49 0.18 6.05 -0.58
N ALA A 50 1.02 6.62 0.29
CA ALA A 50 1.88 7.74 -0.09
C ALA A 50 2.85 7.36 -1.21
N TYR A 51 3.40 6.15 -1.20
CA TYR A 51 4.28 5.65 -2.26
C TYR A 51 3.53 5.54 -3.59
N LEU A 52 2.33 4.96 -3.59
CA LEU A 52 1.48 4.85 -4.78
C LEU A 52 1.12 6.22 -5.35
N LEU A 53 0.74 7.18 -4.49
CA LEU A 53 0.40 8.55 -4.90
C LEU A 53 1.60 9.37 -5.40
N ASN A 54 2.80 9.11 -4.89
CA ASN A 54 4.02 9.82 -5.31
C ASN A 54 4.73 9.15 -6.49
N CYS A 55 4.37 7.92 -6.84
CA CYS A 55 4.96 7.26 -8.00
C CYS A 55 4.29 7.83 -9.26
N GLU A 56 5.08 8.42 -10.17
CA GLU A 56 4.59 8.69 -11.51
C GLU A 56 4.12 7.35 -12.10
N ASN A 57 2.82 7.21 -12.37
CA ASN A 57 2.13 5.96 -12.72
C ASN A 57 2.90 5.02 -13.68
N GLU A 58 3.72 5.56 -14.58
CA GLU A 58 4.56 4.82 -15.54
C GLU A 58 5.75 4.07 -14.91
N LYS A 59 6.09 4.33 -13.64
CA LYS A 59 7.24 3.76 -12.93
C LYS A 59 6.84 2.82 -11.79
N LEU A 60 5.55 2.57 -11.56
CA LEU A 60 5.10 1.69 -10.49
C LEU A 60 5.59 0.25 -10.77
N PRO A 61 6.54 -0.27 -9.98
CA PRO A 61 7.02 -1.63 -10.18
C PRO A 61 5.91 -2.63 -9.79
N LYS A 62 5.96 -3.84 -10.38
CA LYS A 62 5.00 -4.92 -10.07
C LYS A 62 5.09 -5.35 -8.60
N ASP A 63 6.31 -5.31 -8.07
CA ASP A 63 6.66 -5.59 -6.69
C ASP A 63 7.62 -4.51 -6.19
N THR A 64 7.45 -4.07 -4.95
CA THR A 64 8.36 -3.12 -4.31
C THR A 64 8.52 -3.51 -2.84
N MET A 65 9.76 -3.48 -2.35
CA MET A 65 10.03 -3.66 -0.93
C MET A 65 10.44 -2.30 -0.36
N VAL A 66 9.64 -1.79 0.58
CA VAL A 66 9.95 -0.56 1.31
C VAL A 66 10.58 -0.94 2.63
N ALA A 67 11.87 -0.63 2.80
CA ALA A 67 12.52 -0.78 4.10
C ALA A 67 11.95 0.25 5.09
N PHE A 68 11.56 -0.20 6.27
CA PHE A 68 11.21 0.66 7.39
C PHE A 68 12.39 0.69 8.36
N GLU A 69 12.94 1.88 8.59
CA GLU A 69 13.87 2.07 9.71
C GLU A 69 13.09 1.96 11.04
N PRO A 70 13.65 1.25 12.05
CA PRO A 70 13.01 1.03 13.35
C PRO A 70 12.73 2.32 14.13
#